data_AF-A0AA43CTM6-F1
#
_entry.id   AF-A0AA43CTM6-F1
#
_cell.length_a   1.000
_cell.length_b   1.000
_cell.length_c   1.000
_cell.angle_alpha   90.00
_cell.angle_beta   90.00
_cell.angle_gamma   90.00
#
_symmetry.space_group_name_H-M   'P 1'
#
loop_
_entity.id
_entity.type
_entity.pdbx_description
1 polymer ?
#
loop_
_entity_poly.entity_id
_entity_poly.type
_entity_poly.pdbx_seq_one_letter_code
_entity_poly.pdbx_strand_id
1 'polypeptide(L)'
;PLQSGVSDPNPGDLDRLSELSRQFGQDSSNKLKAWGERLAELANRGESAAVWGAGSKGITFMNAVGGAGQAVCCVVDVNPRKHGQYVARRCLPVVAPEDLGALRPDMVLIMNELYEAEIRQKLLDMGVTAEIGCV
;
A
#
# COMPACT_ATOMS: atom_id res chain seq x y z
N PRO A 1 19.31 -42.70 -8.91
CA PRO A 1 18.50 -42.66 -7.67
C PRO A 1 18.52 -41.23 -7.08
N LEU A 2 17.39 -40.53 -7.14
CA LEU A 2 17.21 -39.23 -6.48
C LEU A 2 17.19 -39.45 -4.97
N GLN A 3 18.19 -38.95 -4.25
CA GLN A 3 18.13 -38.84 -2.79
C GLN A 3 17.22 -37.64 -2.46
N SER A 4 15.99 -37.93 -2.02
CA SER A 4 15.07 -36.96 -1.44
C SER A 4 15.54 -36.60 -0.03
N GLY A 5 16.50 -35.68 0.05
CA GLY A 5 17.09 -35.18 1.31
C GLY A 5 16.31 -34.04 1.96
N VAL A 6 14.97 -34.16 2.04
CA VAL A 6 14.19 -33.29 2.95
C VAL A 6 13.85 -34.15 4.16
N SER A 7 14.66 -34.03 5.21
CA SER A 7 14.31 -34.55 6.53
C SER A 7 13.08 -33.83 7.05
N ASP A 8 12.18 -34.57 7.72
CA ASP A 8 11.00 -33.99 8.36
C ASP A 8 11.40 -32.82 9.27
N PRO A 9 10.65 -31.70 9.26
CA PRO A 9 10.94 -30.55 10.11
C PRO A 9 10.92 -30.99 11.58
N ASN A 10 11.93 -30.57 12.34
CA ASN A 10 11.99 -30.83 13.77
C ASN A 10 10.71 -30.27 14.43
N PRO A 11 10.04 -30.99 15.35
CA PRO A 11 8.88 -30.46 16.08
C PRO A 11 9.08 -29.05 16.65
N GLY A 12 10.29 -28.72 17.12
CA GLY A 12 10.62 -27.36 17.59
C GLY A 12 10.62 -26.28 16.49
N ASP A 13 10.88 -26.66 15.24
CA ASP A 13 10.80 -25.76 14.08
C ASP A 13 9.34 -25.49 13.70
N LEU A 14 8.46 -26.48 13.84
CA LEU A 14 7.03 -26.32 13.58
C LEU A 14 6.37 -25.42 14.63
N ASP A 15 6.72 -25.56 15.90
CA ASP A 15 6.23 -24.69 16.98
C ASP A 15 6.71 -23.25 16.77
N ARG A 16 8.00 -23.08 16.44
CA ARG A 16 8.59 -21.76 16.15
C ARG A 16 7.96 -21.10 14.93
N LEU A 17 7.73 -21.86 13.85
CA LEU A 17 7.07 -21.37 12.64
C LEU A 17 5.62 -20.94 12.94
N SER A 18 4.92 -21.71 13.77
CA SER A 18 3.55 -21.39 14.19
C SER A 18 3.50 -20.08 14.99
N GLU A 19 4.46 -19.87 15.89
CA GLU A 19 4.56 -18.63 16.67
C GLU A 19 4.88 -17.43 15.76
N LEU A 20 5.88 -17.56 14.89
CA LEU A 20 6.24 -16.49 13.93
C LEU A 20 5.07 -16.15 12.99
N SER A 21 4.33 -17.15 12.53
CA SER A 21 3.16 -16.95 11.66
C SER A 21 2.03 -16.21 12.39
N ARG A 22 1.79 -16.54 13.66
CA ARG A 22 0.82 -15.84 14.51
C ARG A 22 1.24 -14.40 14.74
N GLN A 23 2.51 -14.18 15.07
CA GLN A 23 3.05 -12.84 15.30
C GLN A 23 2.97 -11.98 14.04
N PHE A 24 3.37 -12.51 12.88
CA PHE A 24 3.20 -11.83 11.60
C PHE A 24 1.74 -11.47 11.32
N GLY A 25 0.81 -12.39 11.58
CA GLY A 25 -0.62 -12.15 11.42
C GLY A 25 -1.13 -11.00 12.30
N GLN A 26 -0.66 -10.95 13.56
CA GLN A 26 -1.00 -9.88 14.49
C GLN A 26 -0.41 -8.53 14.06
N ASP A 27 0.87 -8.50 13.72
CA ASP A 27 1.58 -7.29 13.30
C ASP A 27 0.98 -6.71 12.01
N SER A 28 0.68 -7.57 11.04
CA SER A 28 0.04 -7.17 9.79
C SER A 28 -1.37 -6.61 10.03
N SER A 29 -2.16 -7.25 10.90
CA SER A 29 -3.51 -6.80 11.24
C SER A 29 -3.48 -5.46 11.97
N ASN A 30 -2.55 -5.29 12.91
CA ASN A 30 -2.37 -4.04 13.65
C ASN A 30 -1.97 -2.89 12.70
N LYS A 31 -1.03 -3.15 11.77
CA LYS A 31 -0.60 -2.16 10.78
C LYS A 31 -1.74 -1.75 9.84
N LEU A 32 -2.52 -2.72 9.35
CA LEU A 32 -3.70 -2.45 8.52
C LEU A 32 -4.77 -1.65 9.27
N LYS A 33 -5.00 -1.97 10.56
CA LYS A 33 -5.94 -1.23 11.41
C LYS A 33 -5.49 0.23 11.59
N ALA A 34 -4.22 0.45 11.91
CA ALA A 34 -3.67 1.78 12.09
C ALA A 34 -3.79 2.63 10.81
N TRP A 35 -3.49 2.05 9.65
CA TRP A 35 -3.70 2.75 8.37
C TRP A 35 -5.17 3.00 8.05
N GLY A 36 -6.05 2.05 8.36
CA GLY A 36 -7.50 2.24 8.22
C GLY A 36 -8.00 3.40 9.08
N GLU A 37 -7.61 3.46 10.34
CA GLU A 37 -7.96 4.56 11.26
C GLU A 37 -7.47 5.91 10.72
N ARG A 38 -6.21 5.97 10.29
CA ARG A 38 -5.63 7.19 9.73
C ARG A 38 -6.32 7.66 8.45
N LEU A 39 -6.70 6.74 7.56
CA LEU A 39 -7.48 7.06 6.36
C LEU A 39 -8.90 7.52 6.69
N ALA A 40 -9.52 6.94 7.72
CA ALA A 40 -10.83 7.40 8.19
C ALA A 40 -10.76 8.81 8.80
N GLU A 41 -9.68 9.12 9.53
CA GLU A 41 -9.44 10.47 10.05
C GLU A 41 -9.28 11.50 8.92
N LEU A 42 -8.52 11.19 7.87
CA LEU A 42 -8.43 12.03 6.67
C LEU A 42 -9.81 12.29 6.07
N ALA A 43 -10.58 11.22 5.84
CA ALA A 43 -11.92 11.33 5.29
C ALA A 43 -12.85 12.21 6.15
N ASN A 44 -12.77 12.08 7.48
CA ASN A 44 -13.55 12.89 8.42
C ASN A 44 -13.17 14.38 8.41
N ARG A 45 -11.93 14.71 8.03
CA ARG A 45 -11.47 16.10 7.82
C ARG A 45 -11.77 16.63 6.42
N GLY A 46 -12.32 15.80 5.54
CA GLY A 46 -12.51 16.14 4.12
C GLY A 46 -11.19 16.14 3.33
N GLU A 47 -10.14 15.54 3.89
CA GLU A 47 -8.82 15.39 3.27
C GLU A 47 -8.77 14.09 2.44
N SER A 48 -7.89 14.07 1.46
CA SER A 48 -7.74 12.97 0.51
C SER A 48 -6.34 12.37 0.48
N ALA A 49 -6.26 11.10 0.11
CA ALA A 49 -5.02 10.37 -0.05
C ALA A 49 -4.88 9.79 -1.46
N ALA A 50 -3.65 9.71 -1.95
CA ALA A 50 -3.29 8.92 -3.12
C ALA A 50 -2.43 7.72 -2.69
N VAL A 51 -2.63 6.57 -3.32
CA VAL A 51 -1.76 5.39 -3.12
C VAL A 51 -0.79 5.28 -4.27
N TRP A 52 0.51 5.33 -4.00
CA TRP A 52 1.56 5.17 -4.99
C TRP A 52 1.96 3.71 -5.16
N GLY A 53 1.50 3.14 -6.28
CA GLY A 53 1.84 1.81 -6.77
C GLY A 53 0.61 0.95 -7.05
N ALA A 54 0.15 0.87 -8.30
CA ALA A 54 -0.93 -0.03 -8.74
C ALA A 54 -0.44 -1.48 -8.96
N GLY A 55 0.57 -1.92 -8.19
CA GLY A 55 1.08 -3.29 -8.19
C GLY A 55 0.35 -4.18 -7.18
N SER A 56 0.87 -5.39 -6.94
CA SER A 56 0.28 -6.33 -6.00
C SER A 56 0.18 -5.75 -4.57
N LYS A 57 1.20 -5.03 -4.09
CA LYS A 57 1.17 -4.42 -2.74
C LYS A 57 0.06 -3.39 -2.61
N GLY A 58 -0.06 -2.44 -3.54
CA GLY A 58 -1.10 -1.42 -3.50
C GLY A 58 -2.50 -1.99 -3.67
N ILE A 59 -2.70 -2.91 -4.62
CA ILE A 59 -4.01 -3.56 -4.80
C ILE A 59 -4.41 -4.36 -3.55
N THR A 60 -3.47 -5.12 -2.96
CA THR A 60 -3.71 -5.89 -1.74
C THR A 60 -4.00 -4.99 -0.56
N PHE A 61 -3.17 -3.96 -0.32
CA PHE A 61 -3.38 -2.98 0.75
C PHE A 61 -4.75 -2.33 0.62
N MET A 62 -5.09 -1.89 -0.60
CA MET A 62 -6.39 -1.31 -0.87
C MET A 62 -7.50 -2.30 -0.54
N ASN A 63 -7.48 -3.52 -1.09
CA ASN A 63 -8.51 -4.50 -0.74
C ASN A 63 -8.59 -4.81 0.78
N ALA A 64 -7.46 -4.77 1.49
CA ALA A 64 -7.37 -5.08 2.91
C ALA A 64 -7.93 -3.96 3.83
N VAL A 65 -7.69 -2.68 3.52
CA VAL A 65 -8.19 -1.56 4.37
C VAL A 65 -9.71 -1.31 4.26
N GLY A 66 -10.43 -2.07 3.43
CA GLY A 66 -11.91 -2.10 3.42
C GLY A 66 -12.64 -0.74 3.30
N GLY A 67 -13.73 -0.55 4.03
CA GLY A 67 -14.51 0.70 3.96
C GLY A 67 -13.77 1.96 4.45
N ALA A 68 -12.60 1.81 5.09
CA ALA A 68 -11.79 2.91 5.60
C ALA A 68 -10.98 3.63 4.51
N GLY A 69 -10.86 3.05 3.32
CA GLY A 69 -10.18 3.67 2.18
C GLY A 69 -10.97 4.80 1.50
N GLN A 70 -11.98 5.39 2.14
CA GLN A 70 -12.82 6.45 1.56
C GLN A 70 -12.03 7.72 1.22
N ALA A 71 -11.00 8.04 2.00
CA ALA A 71 -10.11 9.16 1.68
C ALA A 71 -9.28 8.92 0.42
N VAL A 72 -9.11 7.67 -0.04
CA VAL A 72 -8.24 7.39 -1.18
C VAL A 72 -8.97 7.76 -2.47
N CYS A 73 -8.48 8.79 -3.16
CA CYS A 73 -9.10 9.33 -4.37
C CYS A 73 -8.57 8.67 -5.66
N CYS A 74 -7.33 8.18 -5.65
CA CYS A 74 -6.70 7.56 -6.81
C CYS A 74 -5.55 6.63 -6.43
N VAL A 75 -5.08 5.86 -7.41
CA VAL A 75 -3.81 5.11 -7.33
C VAL A 75 -2.86 5.62 -8.40
N VAL A 76 -1.62 5.91 -8.03
CA VAL A 76 -0.60 6.43 -8.93
C VAL A 76 0.31 5.28 -9.35
N ASP A 77 0.67 5.19 -10.63
CA ASP A 77 1.66 4.22 -11.08
C ASP A 77 2.52 4.84 -12.18
N VAL A 78 3.81 4.55 -12.19
CA VAL A 78 4.73 5.08 -13.21
C VAL A 78 4.61 4.35 -14.56
N ASN A 79 3.99 3.16 -14.60
CA ASN A 79 3.83 2.39 -15.82
C ASN A 79 2.65 2.92 -16.65
N PRO A 80 2.89 3.51 -17.84
CA PRO A 80 1.84 4.13 -18.65
C PRO A 80 0.73 3.17 -19.07
N ARG A 81 1.05 1.87 -19.17
CA ARG A 81 0.06 0.85 -19.54
C ARG A 81 -1.08 0.72 -18.55
N LYS A 82 -0.90 1.17 -17.31
CA LYS A 82 -1.92 1.10 -16.27
C LYS A 82 -2.78 2.35 -16.17
N HIS A 83 -2.37 3.47 -16.78
CA HIS A 83 -3.10 4.73 -16.71
C HIS A 83 -4.48 4.59 -17.35
N GLY A 84 -5.49 5.19 -16.73
CA GLY A 84 -6.89 5.09 -17.17
C GLY A 84 -7.56 3.75 -16.84
N GLN A 85 -6.84 2.80 -16.25
CA GLN A 85 -7.45 1.59 -15.66
C GLN A 85 -8.00 1.88 -14.26
N TYR A 86 -8.68 0.89 -13.67
CA TYR A 86 -9.27 1.01 -12.35
C TYR A 86 -8.84 -0.14 -11.43
N VAL A 87 -8.65 0.17 -10.15
CA VAL A 87 -8.49 -0.85 -9.12
C VAL A 87 -9.83 -1.54 -8.88
N ALA A 88 -9.83 -2.86 -9.04
CA ALA A 88 -11.01 -3.69 -8.83
C ALA A 88 -11.63 -3.50 -7.43
N ARG A 89 -12.94 -3.72 -7.32
CA ARG A 89 -13.78 -3.53 -6.12
C ARG A 89 -13.97 -2.09 -5.64
N ARG A 90 -12.98 -1.21 -5.82
CA ARG A 90 -13.10 0.20 -5.39
C ARG A 90 -13.36 1.19 -6.52
N CYS A 91 -13.22 0.77 -7.77
CA CYS A 91 -13.37 1.66 -8.93
C CYS A 91 -12.50 2.92 -8.83
N LEU A 92 -11.31 2.79 -8.24
CA LEU A 92 -10.36 3.91 -8.13
C LEU A 92 -9.54 4.02 -9.40
N PRO A 93 -9.44 5.22 -9.99
CA PRO A 93 -8.65 5.40 -11.20
C PRO A 93 -7.17 5.21 -10.90
N VAL A 94 -6.48 4.58 -11.84
CA VAL A 94 -5.02 4.55 -11.89
C VAL A 94 -4.56 5.72 -12.77
N VAL A 95 -3.82 6.65 -12.18
CA VAL A 95 -3.39 7.92 -12.79
C VAL A 95 -1.88 7.99 -12.94
N ALA A 96 -1.42 8.91 -13.79
CA ALA A 96 -0.01 9.21 -13.94
C ALA A 96 0.50 10.03 -12.74
N PRO A 97 1.79 9.97 -12.39
CA PRO A 97 2.38 10.84 -11.36
C PRO A 97 2.07 12.32 -11.59
N GLU A 98 2.10 12.75 -12.85
CA GLU A 98 1.92 14.14 -13.27
C GLU A 98 0.51 14.68 -12.97
N ASP A 99 -0.49 13.77 -12.85
CA ASP A 99 -1.87 14.15 -12.53
C ASP A 99 -2.02 14.58 -11.05
N LEU A 100 -1.08 14.23 -10.18
CA LEU A 100 -1.14 14.58 -8.75
C LEU A 100 -1.11 16.08 -8.50
N GLY A 101 -0.46 16.86 -9.36
CA GLY A 101 -0.41 18.33 -9.21
C GLY A 101 -1.80 18.98 -9.29
N ALA A 102 -2.70 18.39 -10.07
CA ALA A 102 -4.09 18.82 -10.19
C ALA A 102 -4.97 18.23 -9.08
N LEU A 103 -4.75 16.96 -8.72
CA LEU A 103 -5.53 16.26 -7.69
C LEU A 103 -5.23 16.76 -6.27
N ARG A 104 -4.00 17.22 -6.02
CA ARG A 104 -3.53 17.79 -4.73
C ARG A 104 -3.97 16.97 -3.51
N PRO A 105 -3.60 15.68 -3.43
CA PRO A 105 -3.91 14.90 -2.24
C PRO A 105 -3.18 15.47 -1.02
N ASP A 106 -3.81 15.37 0.14
CA ASP A 106 -3.21 15.75 1.42
C ASP A 106 -2.18 14.71 1.88
N MET A 107 -2.33 13.46 1.42
CA MET A 107 -1.42 12.36 1.72
C MET A 107 -1.05 11.53 0.48
N VAL A 108 0.20 11.09 0.40
CA VAL A 108 0.67 10.06 -0.54
C VAL A 108 1.17 8.85 0.25
N LEU A 109 0.51 7.71 0.05
CA LEU A 109 0.90 6.43 0.63
C LEU A 109 1.80 5.66 -0.32
N ILE A 110 3.05 5.44 0.05
CA ILE A 110 4.05 4.76 -0.75
C ILE A 110 4.07 3.28 -0.38
N MET A 111 3.74 2.41 -1.35
CA MET A 111 3.63 0.95 -1.12
C MET A 111 4.97 0.21 -1.12
N ASN A 112 6.07 0.90 -1.45
CA ASN A 112 7.41 0.34 -1.41
C ASN A 112 8.40 1.43 -0.98
N GLU A 113 8.80 1.38 0.29
CA GLU A 113 9.72 2.33 0.94
C GLU A 113 11.05 2.50 0.20
N LEU A 114 11.50 1.49 -0.56
CA LEU A 114 12.71 1.59 -1.38
C LEU A 114 12.67 2.77 -2.38
N TYR A 115 11.47 3.13 -2.85
CA TYR A 115 11.27 4.23 -3.79
C TYR A 115 10.89 5.55 -3.10
N GLU A 116 10.88 5.63 -1.77
CA GLU A 116 10.43 6.84 -1.05
C GLU A 116 11.20 8.08 -1.50
N ALA A 117 12.54 8.00 -1.56
CA ALA A 117 13.37 9.14 -1.90
C ALA A 117 13.08 9.66 -3.32
N GLU A 118 12.95 8.76 -4.29
CA GLU A 118 12.63 9.10 -5.68
C GLU A 118 11.22 9.70 -5.80
N ILE A 119 10.24 9.09 -5.13
CA ILE A 119 8.85 9.56 -5.15
C ILE A 119 8.74 10.93 -4.49
N ARG A 120 9.41 11.14 -3.34
CA ARG A 120 9.46 12.43 -2.65
C ARG A 120 10.05 13.52 -3.55
N GLN A 121 11.17 13.23 -4.22
CA GLN A 121 11.76 14.18 -5.15
C GLN A 121 10.80 14.51 -6.30
N LYS A 122 10.16 13.49 -6.88
CA LYS A 122 9.18 13.68 -7.95
C LYS A 122 7.98 14.53 -7.51
N LEU A 123 7.47 14.33 -6.29
CA LEU A 123 6.39 15.15 -5.72
C LEU A 123 6.84 16.62 -5.57
N LEU A 124 8.07 16.85 -5.09
CA LEU A 124 8.64 18.20 -4.98
C LEU A 124 8.78 18.88 -6.34
N ASP A 125 9.28 18.17 -7.35
CA ASP A 125 9.43 18.69 -8.71
C ASP A 125 8.08 19.10 -9.32
N MET A 126 7.00 18.42 -8.93
CA MET A 126 5.62 18.73 -9.32
C MET A 126 4.93 19.77 -8.43
N GLY A 127 5.59 20.24 -7.37
CA GLY A 127 5.02 21.19 -6.40
C GLY A 127 3.92 20.59 -5.51
N VAL A 128 3.89 19.26 -5.34
CA VAL A 128 2.94 18.56 -4.47
C VAL A 128 3.49 18.54 -3.04
N THR A 129 2.75 19.12 -2.09
CA THR A 129 3.15 19.27 -0.68
C THR A 129 2.49 18.27 0.27
N ALA A 130 2.08 17.11 -0.26
CA ALA A 130 1.37 16.08 0.50
C ALA A 130 2.22 15.49 1.64
N GLU A 131 1.57 15.08 2.73
CA GLU A 131 2.20 14.22 3.74
C GLU A 131 2.55 12.86 3.13
N ILE A 132 3.71 12.30 3.48
CA ILE A 132 4.14 10.99 2.98
C ILE A 132 4.00 9.93 4.07
N GLY A 133 3.37 8.80 3.72
CA GLY A 133 3.27 7.62 4.56
C GLY A 133 3.79 6.37 3.86
N CYS A 134 4.71 5.64 4.47
CA CYS A 134 5.22 4.36 3.93
C CYS A 134 4.48 3.18 4.57
N VAL A 135 3.94 2.30 3.73
CA VAL A 135 3.10 1.16 4.14
C VAL A 135 3.85 -0.15 4.10
#